data_AF-A0A2V9GFF3-F1
#
_entry.id   AF-A0A2V9GFF3-F1
#
_cell.length_a   1.000
_cell.length_b   1.000
_cell.length_c   1.000
_cell.angle_alpha   90.00
_cell.angle_beta   90.00
_cell.angle_gamma   90.00
#
_symmetry.space_group_name_H-M   'P 1'
#
loop_
_entity.id
_entity.type
_entity.pdbx_description
1 polymer ?
#
loop_
_entity_poly.entity_id
_entity_poly.type
_entity_poly.pdbx_seq_one_letter_code
_entity_poly.pdbx_strand_id
1 'polypeptide(L)'
;MGEAEQSMLPCLIFILAFAASGQDMSTRLHQHKVTSKESPAPEPGAENELISSLVEGLHSPEDWYTKKRPELVKLWTEILGKLGPDRQDQRWFGDIRRAVIRDRRETANYTRLEVDLPIEKDFYQNHLLLLPKNQGRGPFPAVVCWTSTTPDYTAPE
;
A
#
# COMPACT_ATOMS: atom_id res chain seq x y z
N MET A 1 -70.25 -13.02 -5.63
CA MET A 1 -70.19 -11.95 -4.61
C MET A 1 -69.63 -12.62 -3.37
N GLY A 2 -68.34 -12.39 -3.12
CA GLY A 2 -67.46 -13.25 -2.31
C GLY A 2 -67.65 -13.09 -0.81
N GLU A 3 -67.53 -14.23 -0.14
CA GLU A 3 -67.67 -14.46 1.29
C GLU A 3 -66.53 -13.83 2.11
N ALA A 4 -66.88 -13.44 3.33
CA ALA A 4 -65.96 -13.08 4.38
C ALA A 4 -65.55 -14.33 5.17
N GLU A 5 -64.25 -14.54 5.36
CA GLU A 5 -63.75 -15.38 6.45
C GLU A 5 -62.55 -14.69 7.12
N GLN A 6 -62.74 -14.35 8.40
CA GLN A 6 -61.70 -14.05 9.36
C GLN A 6 -61.31 -15.35 10.06
N SER A 7 -60.02 -15.69 10.07
CA SER A 7 -59.48 -16.62 11.07
C SER A 7 -57.97 -16.51 11.24
N MET A 8 -57.58 -16.21 12.48
CA MET A 8 -56.39 -16.67 13.23
C MET A 8 -54.96 -16.24 12.81
N LEU A 9 -54.38 -15.39 13.67
CA LEU A 9 -52.95 -15.24 13.97
C LEU A 9 -52.32 -16.59 14.42
N PRO A 10 -51.02 -16.85 14.20
CA PRO A 10 -50.01 -16.30 15.12
C PRO A 10 -48.65 -15.92 14.53
N CYS A 11 -47.97 -15.03 15.26
CA CYS A 11 -46.52 -14.84 15.37
C CYS A 11 -45.60 -15.66 14.46
N LEU A 12 -44.84 -14.98 13.61
CA LEU A 12 -43.45 -15.34 13.33
C LEU A 12 -42.66 -14.06 13.02
N ILE A 13 -42.02 -13.57 14.07
CA ILE A 13 -40.98 -12.55 14.06
C ILE A 13 -39.84 -13.11 13.18
N PHE A 14 -39.72 -12.64 11.94
CA PHE A 14 -38.50 -12.85 11.16
C PHE A 14 -37.52 -11.73 11.50
N ILE A 15 -36.74 -11.96 12.56
CA ILE A 15 -35.45 -11.30 12.77
C ILE A 15 -34.56 -11.79 11.62
N LEU A 16 -34.42 -10.97 10.58
CA LEU A 16 -33.35 -11.12 9.61
C LEU A 16 -32.06 -10.71 10.32
N ALA A 17 -31.35 -11.73 10.80
CA ALA A 17 -30.03 -11.61 11.40
C ALA A 17 -29.12 -10.81 10.46
N PHE A 18 -28.65 -9.67 10.94
CA PHE A 18 -27.44 -9.05 10.43
C PHE A 18 -26.33 -10.11 10.52
N ALA A 19 -25.98 -10.71 9.39
CA ALA A 19 -24.71 -11.40 9.26
C ALA A 19 -23.64 -10.32 9.35
N ALA A 20 -23.21 -10.04 10.59
CA ALA A 20 -21.94 -9.40 10.84
C ALA A 20 -20.90 -10.31 10.20
N SER A 21 -20.44 -9.92 9.01
CA SER A 21 -19.17 -10.39 8.47
C SER A 21 -18.10 -9.92 9.45
N GLY A 22 -17.87 -10.70 10.50
CA GLY A 22 -16.69 -10.62 11.31
C GLY A 22 -15.54 -10.92 10.38
N GLN A 23 -14.95 -9.87 9.81
CA GLN A 23 -13.66 -10.01 9.15
C GLN A 23 -12.71 -10.55 10.20
N ASP A 24 -12.17 -11.74 9.93
CA ASP A 24 -11.10 -12.33 10.72
C ASP A 24 -9.93 -11.35 10.74
N MET A 25 -9.79 -10.64 11.87
CA MET A 25 -8.78 -9.61 12.07
C MET A 25 -7.36 -10.19 12.07
N SER A 26 -7.19 -11.53 12.09
CA SER A 26 -5.89 -12.18 11.94
C SER A 26 -5.23 -11.91 10.58
N THR A 27 -6.01 -11.44 9.58
CA THR A 27 -5.52 -11.07 8.25
C THR A 27 -5.01 -9.63 8.13
N ARG A 28 -5.14 -8.80 9.17
CA ARG A 28 -4.48 -7.47 9.20
C ARG A 28 -3.00 -7.62 9.53
N LEU A 29 -2.20 -7.95 8.51
CA LEU A 29 -0.74 -7.86 8.54
C LEU A 29 -0.28 -6.40 8.59
N HIS A 30 -0.47 -5.77 9.75
CA HIS A 30 0.36 -4.68 10.23
C HIS A 30 1.08 -5.19 11.47
N GLN A 31 2.07 -6.07 11.29
CA GLN A 31 2.94 -6.49 12.39
C GLN A 31 3.77 -5.28 12.83
N HIS A 32 3.31 -4.61 13.88
CA HIS A 32 4.17 -3.70 14.62
C HIS A 32 5.20 -4.55 15.38
N LYS A 33 6.49 -4.25 15.21
CA LYS A 33 7.57 -4.86 16.01
C LYS A 33 7.21 -4.71 17.49
N VAL A 34 6.98 -5.82 18.17
CA VAL A 34 6.66 -5.78 19.60
C VAL A 34 7.97 -5.75 20.38
N THR A 35 8.44 -4.55 20.69
CA THR A 35 9.70 -4.30 21.43
C THR A 35 9.55 -4.42 22.94
N SER A 36 8.34 -4.69 23.45
CA SER A 36 8.09 -4.90 24.88
C SER A 36 8.48 -6.31 25.31
N LYS A 37 9.31 -6.41 26.36
CA LYS A 37 9.70 -7.70 26.99
C LYS A 37 8.53 -8.46 27.61
N GLU A 38 7.44 -7.78 27.95
CA GLU A 38 6.23 -8.38 28.55
C GLU A 38 5.19 -8.80 27.50
N SER A 39 5.52 -8.66 26.22
CA SER A 39 4.64 -9.12 25.15
C SER A 39 4.44 -10.63 25.22
N PRO A 40 3.21 -11.13 24.96
CA PRO A 40 2.96 -12.56 24.83
C PRO A 40 3.67 -13.20 23.63
N ALA A 41 4.24 -12.40 22.72
CA ALA A 41 5.10 -12.85 21.62
C ALA A 41 6.22 -11.82 21.36
N PRO A 42 7.32 -11.84 22.12
CA PRO A 42 8.46 -10.97 21.88
C PRO A 42 9.28 -11.49 20.69
N GLU A 43 9.67 -10.61 19.77
CA GLU A 43 10.56 -10.96 18.66
C GLU A 43 12.01 -11.05 19.17
N PRO A 44 12.67 -12.22 19.11
CA PRO A 44 14.03 -12.37 19.64
C PRO A 44 15.02 -11.43 18.94
N GLY A 45 15.60 -10.49 19.67
CA GLY A 45 16.62 -9.56 19.17
C GLY A 45 16.09 -8.22 18.68
N ALA A 46 14.77 -8.03 18.60
CA ALA A 46 14.17 -6.74 18.24
C ALA A 46 14.43 -5.64 19.29
N GLU A 47 14.68 -6.04 20.53
CA GLU A 47 15.08 -5.16 21.64
C GLU A 47 16.54 -4.67 21.55
N ASN A 48 17.37 -5.31 20.72
CA ASN A 48 18.79 -4.97 20.57
C ASN A 48 19.06 -3.99 19.43
N GLU A 49 18.12 -3.84 18.49
CA GLU A 49 18.23 -2.90 17.38
C GLU A 49 17.53 -1.59 17.72
N LEU A 50 18.29 -0.64 18.28
CA LEU A 50 17.82 0.73 18.51
C LEU A 50 17.67 1.44 17.16
N ILE A 51 16.45 1.47 16.62
CA ILE A 51 16.11 2.42 15.57
C ILE A 51 16.24 3.81 16.19
N SER A 52 17.20 4.59 15.68
CA SER A 52 17.46 5.95 16.14
C SER A 52 16.17 6.78 16.14
N SER A 53 15.83 7.39 17.27
CA SER A 53 14.71 8.33 17.39
C SER A 53 14.82 9.41 16.32
N LEU A 54 13.70 9.79 15.69
CA LEU A 54 13.69 10.78 14.61
C LEU A 54 13.87 12.22 15.10
N VAL A 55 13.51 12.51 16.36
CA VAL A 55 13.39 13.89 16.87
C VAL A 55 14.31 14.18 18.06
N GLU A 56 14.90 13.15 18.65
CA GLU A 56 15.79 13.32 19.79
C GLU A 56 17.07 14.05 19.38
N GLY A 57 17.41 15.08 20.16
CA GLY A 57 18.57 15.95 19.95
C GLY A 57 18.35 17.11 18.97
N LEU A 58 17.12 17.33 18.48
CA LEU A 58 16.81 18.47 17.61
C LEU A 58 16.27 19.65 18.41
N HIS A 59 16.86 20.82 18.18
CA HIS A 59 16.46 22.07 18.81
C HIS A 59 15.81 23.04 17.80
N SER A 60 15.96 22.80 16.50
CA SER A 60 15.28 23.54 15.44
C SER A 60 14.98 22.70 14.20
N PRO A 61 14.10 23.17 13.28
CA PRO A 61 13.87 22.50 11.99
C PRO A 61 15.15 22.35 11.15
N GLU A 62 16.12 23.26 11.28
CA GLU A 62 17.39 23.21 10.55
C GLU A 62 18.28 22.05 11.01
N ASP A 63 18.21 21.66 12.29
CA ASP A 63 18.95 20.51 12.82
C ASP A 63 18.55 19.21 12.11
N TRP A 64 17.29 19.10 11.68
CA TRP A 64 16.84 17.94 10.89
C TRP A 64 17.65 17.79 9.60
N TYR A 65 17.75 18.87 8.82
CA TYR A 65 18.40 18.84 7.52
C TYR A 65 19.93 18.75 7.61
N THR A 66 20.51 19.38 8.64
CA THR A 66 21.97 19.51 8.78
C THR A 66 22.61 18.39 9.60
N LYS A 67 21.88 17.77 10.53
CA LYS A 67 22.41 16.74 11.45
C LYS A 67 21.67 15.41 11.30
N LYS A 68 20.38 15.40 11.64
CA LYS A 68 19.64 14.14 11.86
C LYS A 68 19.38 13.35 10.60
N ARG A 69 18.91 14.01 9.55
CA ARG A 69 18.62 13.37 8.26
C ARG A 69 19.88 12.75 7.66
N PRO A 70 21.03 13.44 7.59
CA PRO A 70 22.29 12.82 7.18
C PRO A 70 22.68 11.58 8.00
N GLU A 71 22.57 11.62 9.32
CA GLU A 71 22.87 10.49 10.20
C GLU A 71 21.97 9.27 9.92
N LEU A 72 20.66 9.50 9.80
CA LEU A 72 19.70 8.44 9.48
C LEU A 72 19.95 7.85 8.10
N VAL A 73 20.21 8.70 7.10
CA VAL A 73 20.55 8.24 5.74
C VAL A 73 21.79 7.37 5.77
N LYS A 74 22.82 7.74 6.54
CA LYS A 74 24.04 6.94 6.71
C LYS A 74 23.73 5.60 7.35
N LEU A 75 23.00 5.58 8.47
CA LEU A 75 22.61 4.34 9.17
C LEU A 75 21.81 3.40 8.25
N TRP A 76 20.80 3.92 7.56
CA TRP A 76 20.01 3.11 6.63
C TRP A 76 20.82 2.64 5.42
N THR A 77 21.82 3.41 4.98
CA THR A 77 22.77 2.96 3.96
C THR A 77 23.64 1.82 4.49
N GLU A 78 24.10 1.87 5.74
CA GLU A 78 24.86 0.78 6.36
C GLU A 78 24.01 -0.50 6.50
N ILE A 79 22.73 -0.36 6.87
CA ILE A 79 21.80 -1.50 7.04
C ILE A 79 21.37 -2.09 5.70
N LEU A 80 20.94 -1.26 4.74
CA LEU A 80 20.35 -1.70 3.47
C LEU A 80 21.39 -1.80 2.33
N GLY A 81 22.63 -1.38 2.57
CA GLY A 81 23.72 -1.32 1.59
C GLY A 81 23.70 -0.05 0.74
N LYS A 82 22.75 0.07 -0.19
CA LYS A 82 22.63 1.24 -1.09
C LYS A 82 21.20 1.76 -1.11
N LEU A 83 21.02 3.07 -0.91
CA LEU A 83 19.72 3.74 -1.02
C LEU A 83 19.37 4.17 -2.45
N GLY A 84 20.33 4.06 -3.37
CA GLY A 84 20.20 4.39 -4.78
C GLY A 84 21.45 4.00 -5.56
N PRO A 85 21.42 4.10 -6.90
CA PRO A 85 22.55 3.73 -7.73
C PRO A 85 23.71 4.72 -7.62
N ASP A 86 24.94 4.21 -7.71
CA ASP A 86 26.12 5.04 -7.80
C ASP A 86 26.14 5.83 -9.10
N ARG A 87 26.85 6.96 -9.14
CA ARG A 87 26.95 7.81 -10.35
C ARG A 87 27.42 7.04 -11.59
N GLN A 88 28.30 6.06 -11.41
CA GLN A 88 28.80 5.23 -12.51
C GLN A 88 27.72 4.28 -13.04
N ASP A 89 26.82 3.82 -12.17
CA ASP A 89 25.76 2.86 -12.49
C ASP A 89 24.54 3.54 -13.12
N GLN A 90 24.36 4.85 -12.91
CA GLN A 90 23.29 5.63 -13.55
C GLN A 90 23.24 5.48 -15.08
N ARG A 91 24.38 5.14 -15.72
CA ARG A 91 24.44 4.86 -17.16
C ARG A 91 23.64 3.63 -17.58
N TRP A 92 23.31 2.73 -16.66
CA TRP A 92 22.54 1.50 -16.92
C TRP A 92 21.04 1.72 -16.74
N PHE A 93 20.64 2.77 -16.02
CA PHE A 93 19.23 3.07 -15.78
C PHE A 93 18.55 3.67 -17.03
N GLY A 94 17.29 3.30 -17.24
CA GLY A 94 16.45 3.81 -18.32
C GLY A 94 15.85 5.18 -18.00
N ASP A 95 15.26 5.83 -19.02
CA ASP A 95 14.46 7.04 -18.80
C ASP A 95 13.00 6.65 -18.54
N ILE A 96 12.58 6.65 -17.27
CA ILE A 96 11.22 6.27 -16.85
C ILE A 96 10.10 7.03 -17.57
N ARG A 97 10.40 8.21 -18.15
CA ARG A 97 9.42 9.01 -18.91
C ARG A 97 9.09 8.38 -20.26
N ARG A 98 9.89 7.41 -20.72
CA ARG A 98 9.65 6.60 -21.93
C ARG A 98 8.82 5.36 -21.61
N ALA A 99 7.79 5.54 -20.77
CA ALA A 99 6.85 4.50 -20.42
C ALA A 99 6.15 3.95 -21.67
N VAL A 100 5.96 2.63 -21.72
CA VAL A 100 5.29 1.95 -22.83
C VAL A 100 3.95 1.41 -22.34
N ILE A 101 2.86 1.82 -22.97
CA ILE A 101 1.53 1.26 -22.69
C ILE A 101 1.40 -0.06 -23.46
N ARG A 102 1.19 -1.16 -22.74
CA ARG A 102 1.03 -2.51 -23.29
C ARG A 102 -0.42 -2.87 -23.54
N ASP A 103 -1.26 -2.58 -22.55
CA ASP A 103 -2.68 -2.83 -22.62
C ASP A 103 -3.46 -1.62 -22.09
N ARG A 104 -4.66 -1.44 -22.62
CA ARG A 104 -5.61 -0.42 -22.19
C ARG A 104 -7.00 -1.00 -22.15
N ARG A 105 -7.62 -0.96 -20.97
CA ARG A 105 -9.01 -1.37 -20.78
C ARG A 105 -9.83 -0.21 -20.25
N GLU A 106 -10.97 0.00 -20.90
CA GLU A 106 -11.95 0.99 -20.47
C GLU A 106 -12.99 0.30 -19.60
N THR A 107 -13.18 0.79 -18.38
CA THR A 107 -14.28 0.36 -17.50
C THR A 107 -15.31 1.48 -17.37
N ALA A 108 -16.39 1.25 -16.63
CA ALA A 108 -17.39 2.29 -16.35
C ALA A 108 -16.78 3.47 -15.57
N ASN A 109 -15.91 3.19 -14.60
CA ASN A 109 -15.47 4.18 -13.60
C ASN A 109 -14.01 4.61 -13.75
N TYR A 110 -13.18 3.80 -14.42
CA TYR A 110 -11.77 4.09 -14.60
C TYR A 110 -11.22 3.50 -15.92
N THR A 111 -10.06 3.98 -16.35
CA THR A 111 -9.26 3.38 -17.41
C THR A 111 -8.10 2.64 -16.74
N ARG A 112 -7.93 1.37 -17.10
CA ARG A 112 -6.83 0.50 -16.64
C ARG A 112 -5.76 0.48 -17.73
N LEU A 113 -4.53 0.84 -17.37
CA LEU A 113 -3.38 0.81 -18.27
C LEU A 113 -2.31 -0.11 -17.69
N GLU A 114 -1.89 -1.10 -18.48
CA GLU A 114 -0.67 -1.86 -18.19
C GLU A 114 0.50 -1.11 -18.81
N VAL A 115 1.44 -0.68 -17.97
CA VAL A 115 2.51 0.23 -18.34
C VAL A 115 3.85 -0.40 -17.98
N ASP A 116 4.74 -0.49 -18.96
CA ASP A 116 6.12 -0.89 -18.74
C ASP A 116 6.99 0.35 -18.55
N LEU A 117 7.66 0.44 -17.40
CA LEU A 117 8.63 1.49 -17.11
C LEU A 117 10.05 0.96 -17.34
N PRO A 118 10.88 1.62 -18.16
CA PRO A 118 12.28 1.23 -18.34
C PRO A 118 13.08 1.59 -17.09
N ILE A 119 13.35 0.61 -16.24
CA ILE A 119 14.17 0.79 -15.03
C ILE A 119 15.65 0.75 -15.40
N GLU A 120 16.03 -0.20 -16.26
CA GLU A 120 17.34 -0.26 -16.88
C GLU A 120 17.21 -0.16 -18.41
N LYS A 121 18.35 -0.08 -19.12
CA LYS A 121 18.38 0.06 -20.59
C LYS A 121 17.72 -1.11 -21.31
N ASP A 122 17.78 -2.29 -20.73
CA ASP A 122 17.30 -3.56 -21.27
C ASP A 122 16.26 -4.26 -20.35
N PHE A 123 15.90 -3.63 -19.24
CA PHE A 123 14.92 -4.14 -18.30
C PHE A 123 13.73 -3.19 -18.11
N TYR A 124 12.53 -3.72 -18.37
CA TYR A 124 11.26 -3.04 -18.17
C TYR A 124 10.51 -3.66 -17.00
N GLN A 125 10.05 -2.81 -16.08
CA GLN A 125 9.20 -3.22 -14.98
C GLN A 125 7.74 -2.94 -15.30
N ASN A 126 6.91 -3.98 -15.23
CA ASN A 126 5.48 -3.87 -15.42
C ASN A 126 4.81 -3.15 -14.24
N HIS A 127 3.90 -2.24 -14.54
CA HIS A 127 3.10 -1.49 -13.59
C HIS A 127 1.64 -1.45 -14.05
N LEU A 128 0.73 -1.28 -13.09
CA LEU A 128 -0.68 -1.06 -13.35
C LEU A 128 -1.05 0.39 -12.99
N LEU A 129 -1.60 1.13 -13.94
CA LEU A 129 -2.08 2.49 -13.75
C LEU A 129 -3.60 2.54 -13.90
N LEU A 130 -4.28 2.99 -12.84
CA LEU A 130 -5.73 3.18 -12.81
C LEU A 130 -6.03 4.68 -12.88
N LEU A 131 -6.74 5.10 -13.92
CA LEU A 131 -7.13 6.50 -14.15
C LEU A 131 -8.63 6.65 -13.96
N PRO A 132 -9.10 7.24 -12.85
CA PRO A 132 -10.53 7.40 -12.63
C PRO A 132 -11.15 8.38 -13.64
N LYS A 133 -12.38 8.10 -14.07
CA LYS A 133 -13.12 8.93 -15.00
C LYS A 133 -13.80 10.09 -14.28
N ASN A 134 -14.16 11.12 -15.04
CA ASN A 134 -14.96 12.25 -14.58
C ASN A 134 -14.35 13.07 -13.43
N GLN A 135 -13.02 13.07 -13.26
CA GLN A 135 -12.36 13.86 -12.22
C GLN A 135 -12.22 15.36 -12.54
N GLY A 136 -12.67 15.81 -13.72
CA GLY A 136 -12.56 17.21 -14.15
C GLY A 136 -11.22 17.53 -14.81
N ARG A 137 -10.77 18.80 -14.74
CA ARG A 137 -9.45 19.22 -15.25
C ARG A 137 -8.42 19.12 -14.12
N GLY A 138 -7.38 18.29 -14.32
CA GLY A 138 -6.29 18.04 -13.35
C GLY A 138 -5.13 19.05 -13.40
N PRO A 139 -4.17 18.95 -12.47
CA PRO A 139 -3.55 17.70 -12.00
C PRO A 139 -4.35 16.93 -10.94
N PHE A 140 -4.16 15.59 -10.93
CA PHE A 140 -4.79 14.68 -9.96
C PHE A 140 -3.73 14.12 -9.00
N PRO A 141 -4.09 13.85 -7.73
CA PRO A 141 -3.22 13.11 -6.83
C PRO A 141 -2.99 11.70 -7.37
N ALA A 142 -1.76 11.20 -7.22
CA ALA A 142 -1.42 9.82 -7.54
C ALA A 142 -1.09 9.06 -6.25
N VAL A 143 -1.53 7.81 -6.19
CA VAL A 143 -1.16 6.87 -5.14
C VAL A 143 -0.27 5.80 -5.76
N VAL A 144 0.91 5.59 -5.19
CA VAL A 144 1.86 4.55 -5.62
C VAL A 144 1.87 3.46 -4.55
N CYS A 145 1.58 2.23 -4.97
CA CYS A 145 1.51 1.07 -4.09
C CYS A 145 2.34 -0.07 -4.68
N TRP A 146 3.05 -0.78 -3.82
CA TRP A 146 3.55 -2.12 -4.12
C TRP A 146 2.48 -3.13 -3.73
N THR A 147 2.17 -4.06 -4.62
CA THR A 147 1.23 -5.15 -4.35
C THR A 147 2.01 -6.43 -4.08
N SER A 148 1.51 -7.25 -3.16
CA SER A 148 1.99 -8.63 -3.05
C SER A 148 1.41 -9.44 -4.21
N THR A 149 2.13 -10.46 -4.68
CA THR A 149 1.70 -11.30 -5.82
C THR A 149 0.48 -12.17 -5.51
N THR A 150 -0.15 -12.02 -4.35
CA THR A 150 -1.31 -12.83 -3.95
C THR A 150 -2.36 -11.96 -3.23
N PRO A 151 -3.57 -11.82 -3.80
CA PRO A 151 -3.98 -12.27 -5.13
C PRO A 151 -3.22 -11.53 -6.25
N ASP A 152 -3.19 -12.14 -7.44
CA ASP A 152 -2.59 -11.56 -8.65
C ASP A 152 -3.12 -10.14 -8.88
N TYR A 153 -2.21 -9.15 -8.94
CA TYR A 153 -2.56 -7.75 -9.12
C TYR A 153 -3.19 -7.45 -10.49
N THR A 154 -3.14 -8.42 -11.41
CA THR A 154 -3.80 -8.34 -12.72
C THR A 154 -5.23 -8.92 -12.71
N ALA A 155 -5.64 -9.62 -11.65
CA ALA A 155 -6.99 -10.14 -11.51
C ALA A 155 -8.02 -9.00 -11.40
N PRO A 156 -9.21 -9.15 -12.01
CA PRO A 156 -10.30 -8.22 -11.79
C PRO A 156 -10.77 -8.27 -10.33
N GLU A 157 -11.09 -7.10 -9.79
CA GLU A 157 -11.66 -6.90 -8.44
C GLU A 157 -13.08 -7.48 -8.32
#